data_AF-A0A9D9JP79-F1
#
_entry.id   AF-A0A9D9JP79-F1
#
_cell.length_a   1.000
_cell.length_b   1.000
_cell.length_c   1.000
_cell.angle_alpha   90.00
_cell.angle_beta   90.00
_cell.angle_gamma   90.00
#
_symmetry.space_group_name_H-M   'P 1'
#
loop_
_entity.id
_entity.type
_entity.pdbx_description
1 polymer ?
#
loop_
_entity_poly.entity_id
_entity_poly.type
_entity_poly.pdbx_seq_one_letter_code
_entity_poly.pdbx_strand_id
1 'polypeptide(L)'
;RFLPEDRQRKEEWIRHWFGKNRNEGKAILVATQVVEVGLDLSADLLVTELAPIDALVQRIGRVARWGGQGCVEIVDVPDPAPYEKELVEKTRRILLERDRWLFSWSTVQSLIDDVLDERLWAAWSGSDHVGKIVQQLNKAAFEGSRALVAAAIRDQDSVRVSVIDREQVISCSDFLRLPWVNVPLGTARRWLRRSQELGCPAQLVTIDENRVEDTRPTVVCKKIDHRQVRLGAFVVFDAKVVSYHRELGLAEGVSGHGFETRQRIARERFAGAYQYQRETWYEHVRRVVEGTRELVAEERHGVEGLARRLRCSVNEVERAALLAAVLHDVGKLTREWQVAAGVGPDAAAADLLAHTGREGVALPPHATVSAYCCYDAVLGGNDLPETLRRAVIYAVAHHHSVRAREVPKYTLHRAWREAVATMLAETELCDVVSLDRVFCTQASTTQLRDRIPRFDWPVYDAYILLARWLRLADWKATGGPDAVRDYEDWFGRL
;
A
#
# COMPACT_ATOMS: atom_id res chain seq x y z
N ARG A 1 -6.42 -19.95 -11.11
CA ARG A 1 -5.95 -19.08 -10.00
C ARG A 1 -5.96 -19.92 -8.71
N PHE A 2 -4.96 -19.79 -7.83
CA PHE A 2 -4.73 -20.66 -6.67
C PHE A 2 -4.82 -19.91 -5.34
N LEU A 3 -5.07 -20.65 -4.26
CA LEU A 3 -4.87 -20.17 -2.89
C LEU A 3 -3.38 -19.92 -2.61
N PRO A 4 -3.03 -19.05 -1.64
CA PRO A 4 -1.63 -18.76 -1.31
C PRO A 4 -0.79 -20.00 -0.99
N GLU A 5 -1.34 -20.95 -0.23
CA GLU A 5 -0.62 -22.17 0.16
C GLU A 5 -0.36 -23.09 -1.04
N ASP A 6 -1.34 -23.22 -1.94
CA ASP A 6 -1.20 -23.97 -3.19
C ASP A 6 -0.22 -23.30 -4.16
N ARG A 7 -0.22 -21.96 -4.19
CA ARG A 7 0.75 -21.17 -4.94
C ARG A 7 2.16 -21.41 -4.41
N GLN A 8 2.36 -21.34 -3.09
CA GLN A 8 3.66 -21.59 -2.46
C GLN A 8 4.19 -22.98 -2.81
N ARG A 9 3.35 -24.03 -2.71
CA ARG A 9 3.75 -25.39 -3.10
C ARG A 9 4.18 -25.49 -4.57
N LYS A 10 3.47 -24.82 -5.48
CA LYS A 10 3.85 -24.77 -6.90
C LYS A 10 5.15 -24.00 -7.11
N GLU A 11 5.37 -22.90 -6.41
CA GLU A 11 6.62 -22.14 -6.46
C GLU A 11 7.82 -22.95 -5.93
N GLU A 12 7.63 -23.72 -4.86
CA GLU A 12 8.64 -24.66 -4.35
C GLU A 12 8.95 -25.76 -5.36
N TRP A 13 7.93 -26.34 -6.00
CA TRP A 13 8.11 -27.32 -7.08
C TRP A 13 8.85 -26.72 -8.29
N ILE A 14 8.51 -25.49 -8.71
CA ILE A 14 9.21 -24.79 -9.79
C ILE A 14 10.67 -24.55 -9.40
N ARG A 15 10.94 -24.12 -8.17
CA ARG A 15 12.31 -23.92 -7.68
C ARG A 15 13.12 -25.21 -7.70
N HIS A 16 12.50 -26.33 -7.36
CA HIS A 16 13.12 -27.65 -7.34
C HIS A 16 13.55 -28.12 -8.75
N TRP A 17 12.71 -27.89 -9.77
CA TRP A 17 12.94 -28.40 -11.13
C TRP A 17 13.54 -27.41 -12.11
N PHE A 18 13.28 -26.11 -11.93
CA PHE A 18 13.69 -25.05 -12.84
C PHE A 18 14.55 -23.98 -12.17
N GLY A 19 14.88 -24.12 -10.88
CA GLY A 19 15.74 -23.18 -10.15
C GLY A 19 17.22 -23.30 -10.50
N LYS A 20 18.03 -22.37 -9.97
CA LYS A 20 19.48 -22.31 -10.22
C LYS A 20 20.20 -23.59 -9.79
N ASN A 21 19.77 -24.16 -8.67
CA ASN A 21 20.24 -25.42 -8.11
C ASN A 21 19.21 -26.54 -8.35
N ARG A 22 18.67 -26.64 -9.57
CA ARG A 22 17.67 -27.66 -9.92
C ARG A 22 18.24 -29.08 -9.82
N ASN A 23 17.37 -30.03 -9.54
CA ASN A 23 17.71 -31.46 -9.56
C ASN A 23 17.86 -32.01 -10.99
N GLU A 24 18.59 -33.11 -11.13
CA GLU A 24 18.70 -33.84 -12.39
C GLU A 24 17.36 -34.51 -12.75
N GLY A 25 16.96 -34.40 -14.02
CA GLY A 25 15.74 -35.02 -14.54
C GLY A 25 15.06 -34.18 -15.62
N LYS A 26 13.85 -34.59 -16.00
CA LYS A 26 13.01 -33.88 -16.98
C LYS A 26 11.71 -33.44 -16.31
N ALA A 27 11.36 -32.18 -16.49
CA ALA A 27 10.11 -31.60 -16.01
C ALA A 27 9.48 -30.74 -17.10
N ILE A 28 8.15 -30.68 -17.12
CA ILE A 28 7.37 -29.82 -18.01
C ILE A 28 6.54 -28.88 -17.15
N LEU A 29 6.69 -27.58 -17.37
CA LEU A 29 5.89 -26.54 -16.71
C LEU A 29 4.95 -25.93 -17.73
N VAL A 30 3.64 -26.09 -17.49
CA VAL A 30 2.60 -25.34 -18.20
C VAL A 30 2.17 -24.19 -17.30
N ALA A 31 2.34 -22.96 -17.79
CA ALA A 31 2.04 -21.76 -17.02
C ALA A 31 1.47 -20.66 -17.92
N THR A 32 0.69 -19.76 -17.32
CA THR A 32 0.18 -18.55 -17.98
C THR A 32 1.21 -17.42 -17.88
N GLN A 33 0.81 -16.18 -18.18
CA GLN A 33 1.64 -14.96 -18.08
C GLN A 33 2.31 -14.73 -16.72
N VAL A 34 1.95 -15.51 -15.68
CA VAL A 34 2.60 -15.47 -14.36
C VAL A 34 4.11 -15.74 -14.44
N VAL A 35 4.61 -16.44 -15.47
CA VAL A 35 6.06 -16.65 -15.64
C VAL A 35 6.82 -15.40 -16.08
N GLU A 36 6.12 -14.37 -16.56
CA GLU A 36 6.75 -13.12 -16.99
C GLU A 36 7.36 -12.38 -15.79
N VAL A 37 6.72 -12.42 -14.62
CA VAL A 37 7.11 -11.63 -13.45
C VAL A 37 7.06 -12.47 -12.17
N GLY A 38 8.11 -12.39 -11.36
CA GLY A 38 8.11 -12.92 -9.99
C GLY A 38 8.53 -14.39 -9.84
N LEU A 39 8.83 -15.11 -10.92
CA LEU A 39 9.39 -16.47 -10.86
C LEU A 39 10.84 -16.48 -11.38
N ASP A 40 11.78 -16.89 -10.52
CA ASP A 40 13.19 -17.07 -10.89
C ASP A 40 13.44 -18.52 -11.35
N LEU A 41 13.25 -18.74 -12.65
CA LEU A 41 13.35 -20.05 -13.29
C LEU A 41 14.19 -19.99 -14.57
N SER A 42 14.79 -21.12 -14.96
CA SER A 42 15.43 -21.34 -16.25
C SER A 42 14.95 -22.64 -16.88
N ALA A 43 14.55 -22.58 -18.14
CA ALA A 43 14.21 -23.74 -18.96
C ALA A 43 15.19 -23.89 -20.14
N ASP A 44 15.26 -25.10 -20.67
CA ASP A 44 16.04 -25.42 -21.89
C ASP A 44 15.21 -25.18 -23.16
N LEU A 45 13.88 -25.30 -23.06
CA LEU A 45 12.91 -25.05 -24.12
C LEU A 45 11.73 -24.23 -23.59
N LEU A 46 11.39 -23.15 -24.28
CA LEU A 46 10.15 -22.40 -24.10
C LEU A 46 9.28 -22.57 -25.33
N VAL A 47 8.06 -23.06 -25.13
CA VAL A 47 7.00 -22.99 -26.14
C VAL A 47 6.02 -21.91 -25.67
N THR A 48 5.80 -20.88 -26.47
CA THR A 48 4.98 -19.73 -26.08
C THR A 48 4.11 -19.25 -27.23
N GLU A 49 2.91 -18.76 -26.89
CA GLU A 49 2.06 -18.06 -27.86
C GLU A 49 2.69 -16.72 -28.24
N LEU A 50 2.49 -16.30 -29.49
CA LEU A 50 2.87 -14.98 -29.95
C LEU A 50 2.19 -13.91 -29.08
N ALA A 51 3.00 -12.98 -28.56
CA ALA A 51 2.57 -11.91 -27.68
C ALA A 51 3.26 -10.60 -28.09
N PRO A 52 2.87 -9.44 -27.52
CA PRO A 52 3.64 -8.21 -27.65
C PRO A 52 5.10 -8.42 -27.27
N ILE A 53 6.00 -7.67 -27.92
CA ILE A 53 7.45 -7.90 -27.85
C ILE A 53 8.02 -7.82 -26.43
N ASP A 54 7.49 -6.94 -25.57
CA ASP A 54 7.88 -6.82 -24.17
C ASP A 54 7.56 -8.10 -23.38
N ALA A 55 6.35 -8.64 -23.54
CA ALA A 55 5.94 -9.89 -22.91
C ALA A 55 6.80 -11.06 -23.42
N LEU A 56 7.06 -11.14 -24.73
CA LEU A 56 7.93 -12.16 -25.31
C LEU A 56 9.35 -12.08 -24.75
N VAL A 57 9.96 -10.90 -24.70
CA VAL A 57 11.31 -10.70 -24.14
C VAL A 57 11.37 -11.15 -22.68
N GLN A 58 10.36 -10.81 -21.87
CA GLN A 58 10.28 -11.26 -20.47
C GLN A 58 10.22 -12.78 -20.35
N ARG A 59 9.47 -13.46 -21.23
CA ARG A 59 9.39 -14.93 -21.28
C ARG A 59 10.71 -15.55 -21.76
N ILE A 60 11.31 -15.00 -22.81
CA ILE A 60 12.60 -15.44 -23.36
C ILE A 60 13.70 -15.34 -22.30
N GLY A 61 13.67 -14.33 -21.43
CA GLY A 61 14.58 -14.19 -20.29
C GLY A 61 14.49 -15.31 -19.23
N ARG A 62 13.58 -16.27 -19.41
CA ARG A 62 13.46 -17.51 -18.60
C ARG A 62 14.07 -18.73 -19.29
N VAL A 63 14.68 -18.57 -20.47
CA VAL A 63 15.39 -19.63 -21.19
C VAL A 63 16.89 -19.40 -21.07
N ALA A 64 17.65 -20.46 -20.75
CA ALA A 64 19.10 -20.38 -20.56
C ALA A 64 19.56 -19.21 -19.66
N ARG A 65 18.75 -18.89 -18.63
CA ARG A 65 18.88 -17.68 -17.80
C ARG A 65 20.21 -17.60 -17.05
N TRP A 66 20.76 -18.75 -16.66
CA TRP A 66 22.06 -18.84 -15.97
C TRP A 66 23.20 -19.23 -16.92
N GLY A 67 23.01 -19.03 -18.23
CA GLY A 67 23.93 -19.40 -19.28
C GLY A 67 23.60 -20.74 -19.92
N GLY A 68 24.29 -21.06 -21.02
CA GLY A 68 24.08 -22.26 -21.82
C GLY A 68 23.33 -21.98 -23.13
N GLN A 69 22.76 -23.04 -23.70
CA GLN A 69 21.94 -22.98 -24.91
C GLN A 69 20.51 -23.35 -24.56
N GLY A 70 19.55 -22.67 -25.16
CA GLY A 70 18.14 -22.99 -25.05
C GLY A 70 17.39 -22.64 -26.33
N CYS A 71 16.18 -23.15 -26.45
CA CYS A 71 15.33 -22.97 -27.62
C CYS A 71 14.04 -22.23 -27.24
N VAL A 72 13.56 -21.37 -28.13
CA VAL A 72 12.27 -20.69 -27.99
C VAL A 72 11.46 -20.97 -29.26
N GLU A 73 10.29 -21.58 -29.08
CA GLU A 73 9.31 -21.80 -30.12
C GLU A 73 8.11 -20.89 -29.89
N ILE A 74 7.84 -20.02 -30.87
CA ILE A 74 6.73 -19.07 -30.82
C ILE A 74 5.61 -19.62 -31.72
N VAL A 75 4.44 -19.85 -31.12
CA VAL A 75 3.26 -20.40 -31.78
C VAL A 75 2.26 -19.29 -32.06
N ASP A 76 1.81 -19.22 -33.30
CA ASP A 76 0.76 -18.29 -33.68
C ASP A 76 -0.63 -18.79 -33.26
N VAL A 77 -1.45 -17.90 -32.69
CA VAL A 77 -2.80 -18.22 -32.23
C VAL A 77 -3.84 -17.29 -32.85
N PRO A 78 -5.03 -17.79 -33.25
CA PRO A 78 -6.07 -16.97 -33.88
C PRO A 78 -6.62 -15.83 -33.00
N ASP A 79 -6.58 -16.00 -31.67
CA ASP A 79 -7.01 -15.00 -30.70
C ASP A 79 -5.87 -14.70 -29.72
N PRO A 80 -5.23 -13.51 -29.80
CA PRO A 80 -4.09 -13.16 -28.96
C PRO A 80 -4.52 -12.57 -27.60
N ALA A 81 -5.79 -12.72 -27.20
CA ALA A 81 -6.24 -12.32 -25.88
C ALA A 81 -5.35 -12.92 -24.77
N PRO A 82 -4.96 -12.15 -23.74
CA PRO A 82 -5.50 -10.85 -23.34
C PRO A 82 -4.87 -9.63 -24.03
N TYR A 83 -3.96 -9.84 -24.99
CA TYR A 83 -3.24 -8.75 -25.63
C TYR A 83 -4.03 -8.13 -26.78
N GLU A 84 -3.71 -6.87 -27.07
CA GLU A 84 -4.29 -6.18 -28.21
C GLU A 84 -3.72 -6.74 -29.51
N LYS A 85 -4.63 -7.09 -30.42
CA LYS A 85 -4.30 -7.66 -31.73
C LYS A 85 -3.26 -6.82 -32.47
N GLU A 86 -3.40 -5.50 -32.45
CA GLU A 86 -2.48 -4.60 -33.16
C GLU A 86 -1.02 -4.72 -32.70
N LEU A 87 -0.78 -4.79 -31.39
CA LEU A 87 0.57 -4.94 -30.83
C LEU A 87 1.19 -6.29 -31.19
N VAL A 88 0.38 -7.34 -31.13
CA VAL A 88 0.79 -8.69 -31.51
C VAL A 88 1.14 -8.74 -33.00
N GLU A 89 0.38 -8.06 -33.85
CA GLU A 89 0.66 -7.99 -35.28
C GLU A 89 1.84 -7.09 -35.66
N LYS A 90 2.11 -6.02 -34.91
CA LYS A 90 3.38 -5.28 -35.02
C LYS A 90 4.55 -6.20 -34.67
N THR A 91 4.45 -6.94 -33.56
CA THR A 91 5.48 -7.89 -33.13
C THR A 91 5.71 -9.01 -34.13
N ARG A 92 4.64 -9.57 -34.71
CA ARG A 92 4.72 -10.59 -35.78
C ARG A 92 5.57 -10.10 -36.95
N ARG A 93 5.23 -8.91 -37.46
CA ARG A 93 5.89 -8.33 -38.63
C ARG A 93 7.38 -8.18 -38.37
N ILE A 94 7.74 -7.59 -37.24
CA ILE A 94 9.14 -7.39 -36.84
C ILE A 94 9.88 -8.72 -36.75
N LEU A 95 9.35 -9.72 -36.04
CA LEU A 95 10.04 -11.00 -35.87
C LEU A 95 10.27 -11.74 -37.20
N LEU A 96 9.37 -11.60 -38.18
CA LEU A 96 9.49 -12.20 -39.51
C LEU A 96 10.48 -11.48 -40.44
N GLU A 97 10.97 -10.29 -40.10
CA GLU A 97 11.95 -9.57 -40.93
C GLU A 97 13.31 -10.27 -40.98
N ARG A 98 13.62 -11.11 -40.00
CA ARG A 98 14.92 -11.79 -39.88
C ARG A 98 14.77 -13.18 -39.31
N ASP A 99 15.51 -14.13 -39.90
CA ASP A 99 15.58 -15.51 -39.41
C ASP A 99 16.35 -15.65 -38.09
N ARG A 100 17.23 -14.69 -37.77
CA ARG A 100 18.07 -14.71 -36.57
C ARG A 100 18.16 -13.33 -35.93
N TRP A 101 18.03 -13.31 -34.62
CA TRP A 101 18.09 -12.10 -33.79
C TRP A 101 19.20 -12.22 -32.77
N LEU A 102 19.98 -11.14 -32.62
CA LEU A 102 20.89 -10.97 -31.48
C LEU A 102 20.20 -10.06 -30.46
N PHE A 103 19.66 -10.65 -29.39
CA PHE A 103 18.99 -9.90 -28.32
C PHE A 103 20.03 -9.26 -27.37
N SER A 104 20.64 -8.17 -27.82
CA SER A 104 21.36 -7.24 -26.93
C SER A 104 20.39 -6.28 -26.24
N TRP A 105 20.82 -5.62 -25.15
CA TRP A 105 19.98 -4.62 -24.47
C TRP A 105 19.49 -3.53 -25.43
N SER A 106 20.37 -3.00 -26.29
CA SER A 106 20.00 -1.96 -27.26
C SER A 106 19.02 -2.47 -28.31
N THR A 107 19.18 -3.72 -28.76
CA THR A 107 18.24 -4.35 -29.70
C THR A 107 16.88 -4.56 -29.07
N VAL A 108 16.82 -5.10 -27.84
CA VAL A 108 15.58 -5.26 -27.08
C VAL A 108 14.87 -3.93 -26.92
N GLN A 109 15.60 -2.90 -26.50
CA GLN A 109 15.05 -1.56 -26.29
C GLN A 109 14.45 -1.00 -27.59
N SER A 110 15.19 -1.04 -28.70
CA SER A 110 14.69 -0.60 -30.00
C SER A 110 13.40 -1.33 -30.42
N LEU A 111 13.36 -2.66 -30.22
CA LEU A 111 12.19 -3.45 -30.58
C LEU A 111 10.96 -3.10 -29.73
N ILE A 112 11.18 -2.83 -28.43
CA ILE A 112 10.15 -2.36 -27.51
C ILE A 112 9.63 -1.01 -27.96
N ASP A 113 10.52 -0.06 -28.27
CA ASP A 113 10.17 1.29 -28.71
C ASP A 113 9.32 1.22 -30.00
N ASP A 114 9.74 0.42 -31.00
CA ASP A 114 9.02 0.28 -32.28
C ASP A 114 7.57 -0.25 -32.13
N VAL A 115 7.31 -1.06 -31.10
CA VAL A 115 5.98 -1.65 -30.87
C VAL A 115 5.14 -0.82 -29.91
N LEU A 116 5.75 -0.25 -28.86
CA LEU A 116 5.06 0.28 -27.70
C LEU A 116 5.15 1.81 -27.55
N ASP A 117 6.03 2.52 -28.25
CA ASP A 117 6.29 3.95 -27.98
C ASP A 117 5.02 4.81 -28.10
N GLU A 118 4.26 4.68 -29.19
CA GLU A 118 2.98 5.40 -29.37
C GLU A 118 1.96 5.08 -28.25
N ARG A 119 1.92 3.82 -27.79
CA ARG A 119 1.02 3.39 -26.72
C ARG A 119 1.46 3.94 -25.36
N LEU A 120 2.75 3.86 -25.07
CA LEU A 120 3.34 4.37 -23.83
C LEU A 120 3.19 5.88 -23.76
N TRP A 121 3.44 6.57 -24.88
CA TRP A 121 3.22 8.00 -25.01
C TRP A 121 1.75 8.37 -24.84
N ALA A 122 0.81 7.64 -25.46
CA ALA A 122 -0.62 7.87 -25.27
C ALA A 122 -1.08 7.60 -23.83
N ALA A 123 -0.52 6.57 -23.17
CA ALA A 123 -0.80 6.27 -21.77
C ALA A 123 -0.22 7.33 -20.80
N TRP A 124 0.95 7.87 -21.12
CA TRP A 124 1.60 8.94 -20.34
C TRP A 124 0.97 10.32 -20.58
N SER A 125 0.60 10.61 -21.83
CA SER A 125 -0.05 11.86 -22.25
C SER A 125 -1.54 11.88 -21.90
N GLY A 126 -2.15 10.70 -21.77
CA GLY A 126 -3.52 10.50 -21.31
C GLY A 126 -3.62 10.63 -19.80
N SER A 127 -3.51 11.86 -19.29
CA SER A 127 -3.53 12.30 -17.89
C SER A 127 -4.72 11.83 -17.01
N ASP A 128 -5.65 11.05 -17.54
CA ASP A 128 -6.93 10.76 -16.90
C ASP A 128 -6.91 9.53 -16.00
N HIS A 129 -6.20 8.45 -16.34
CA HIS A 129 -6.34 7.19 -15.59
C HIS A 129 -5.53 7.19 -14.28
N VAL A 130 -4.23 7.52 -14.35
CA VAL A 130 -3.36 7.68 -13.18
C VAL A 130 -3.83 8.87 -12.34
N GLY A 131 -4.25 9.97 -12.99
CA GLY A 131 -4.85 11.13 -12.33
C GLY A 131 -6.11 10.77 -11.55
N LYS A 132 -7.03 9.97 -12.12
CA LYS A 132 -8.26 9.51 -11.42
C LYS A 132 -7.95 8.55 -10.28
N ILE A 133 -7.04 7.59 -10.46
CA ILE A 133 -6.65 6.64 -9.40
C ILE A 133 -6.05 7.40 -8.22
N VAL A 134 -5.10 8.30 -8.48
CA VAL A 134 -4.45 9.04 -7.41
C VAL A 134 -5.37 10.12 -6.83
N GLN A 135 -6.24 10.77 -7.62
CA GLN A 135 -7.30 11.63 -7.07
C GLN A 135 -8.26 10.86 -6.15
N GLN A 136 -8.59 9.61 -6.49
CA GLN A 136 -9.36 8.73 -5.61
C GLN A 136 -8.58 8.32 -4.37
N LEU A 137 -7.27 8.03 -4.47
CA LEU A 137 -6.41 7.78 -3.32
C LEU A 137 -6.31 9.00 -2.40
N ASN A 138 -6.22 10.20 -2.97
CA ASN A 138 -6.19 11.47 -2.25
C ASN A 138 -7.49 11.70 -1.49
N LYS A 139 -8.62 11.55 -2.21
CA LYS A 139 -9.94 11.62 -1.59
C LYS A 139 -10.09 10.55 -0.51
N ALA A 140 -9.55 9.36 -0.71
CA ALA A 140 -9.64 8.26 0.23
C ALA A 140 -8.80 8.43 1.49
N ALA A 141 -7.58 8.95 1.36
CA ALA A 141 -6.72 9.30 2.49
C ALA A 141 -7.33 10.46 3.27
N PHE A 142 -7.74 11.53 2.57
CA PHE A 142 -8.32 12.72 3.18
C PHE A 142 -9.69 12.45 3.84
N GLU A 143 -10.56 11.72 3.17
CA GLU A 143 -11.86 11.32 3.69
C GLU A 143 -11.79 9.97 4.40
N GLY A 144 -10.60 9.49 4.83
CA GLY A 144 -10.32 8.23 5.52
C GLY A 144 -11.20 7.03 5.12
N SER A 145 -11.59 6.95 3.85
CA SER A 145 -12.66 6.07 3.38
C SER A 145 -12.06 4.77 2.89
N ARG A 146 -12.31 3.71 3.65
CA ARG A 146 -11.85 2.35 3.31
C ARG A 146 -12.39 1.89 1.96
N ALA A 147 -13.59 2.35 1.58
CA ALA A 147 -14.21 2.06 0.29
C ALA A 147 -13.47 2.75 -0.87
N LEU A 148 -13.01 3.99 -0.70
CA LEU A 148 -12.28 4.74 -1.73
C LEU A 148 -10.81 4.29 -1.86
N VAL A 149 -10.14 3.93 -0.75
CA VAL A 149 -8.78 3.37 -0.80
C VAL A 149 -8.83 2.00 -1.47
N ALA A 150 -9.79 1.17 -1.09
CA ALA A 150 -10.02 -0.10 -1.76
C ALA A 150 -10.36 0.12 -3.24
N ALA A 151 -11.13 1.15 -3.60
CA ALA A 151 -11.43 1.45 -4.99
C ALA A 151 -10.18 1.81 -5.82
N ALA A 152 -9.15 2.39 -5.20
CA ALA A 152 -7.98 2.92 -5.89
C ALA A 152 -6.67 2.11 -5.73
N ILE A 153 -6.52 1.27 -4.69
CA ILE A 153 -5.44 0.26 -4.50
C ILE A 153 -5.93 -1.17 -4.82
N ARG A 154 -7.08 -1.34 -5.47
CA ARG A 154 -7.39 -2.66 -6.05
C ARG A 154 -6.40 -2.93 -7.16
N ASP A 155 -5.49 -3.87 -6.90
CA ASP A 155 -4.94 -4.75 -7.91
C ASP A 155 -5.98 -4.97 -9.01
N GLN A 156 -5.67 -4.35 -10.15
CA GLN A 156 -6.34 -4.41 -11.45
C GLN A 156 -7.71 -5.09 -11.46
N ASP A 157 -8.76 -4.28 -11.59
CA ASP A 157 -10.09 -4.73 -12.07
C ASP A 157 -10.64 -6.04 -11.47
N SER A 158 -10.29 -6.36 -10.21
CA SER A 158 -10.56 -7.67 -9.61
C SER A 158 -11.65 -7.65 -8.53
N VAL A 159 -12.25 -8.82 -8.31
CA VAL A 159 -13.28 -9.15 -7.31
C VAL A 159 -12.71 -10.29 -6.45
N ARG A 160 -12.91 -10.22 -5.13
CA ARG A 160 -12.56 -11.32 -4.22
C ARG A 160 -13.62 -12.40 -4.32
N VAL A 161 -13.20 -13.63 -4.60
CA VAL A 161 -14.10 -14.77 -4.80
C VAL A 161 -13.81 -15.86 -3.78
N SER A 162 -14.84 -16.30 -3.06
CA SER A 162 -14.86 -17.55 -2.29
C SER A 162 -15.85 -18.55 -2.88
N VAL A 163 -15.62 -19.83 -2.61
CA VAL A 163 -16.50 -20.93 -3.03
C VAL A 163 -16.95 -21.67 -1.77
N ILE A 164 -18.21 -22.05 -1.70
CA ILE A 164 -18.77 -22.85 -0.60
C ILE A 164 -19.60 -24.00 -1.15
N ASP A 165 -19.65 -25.11 -0.43
CA ASP A 165 -20.58 -26.19 -0.73
C ASP A 165 -21.97 -25.83 -0.19
N ARG A 166 -23.03 -26.20 -0.91
CA ARG A 166 -24.42 -25.83 -0.56
C ARG A 166 -24.84 -26.29 0.84
N GLU A 167 -24.26 -27.39 1.32
CA GLU A 167 -24.54 -28.00 2.62
C GLU A 167 -23.72 -27.36 3.76
N GLN A 168 -22.77 -26.50 3.43
CA GLN A 168 -21.89 -25.85 4.40
C GLN A 168 -22.63 -24.74 5.13
N VAL A 169 -22.92 -24.95 6.43
CA VAL A 169 -23.50 -23.93 7.31
C VAL A 169 -22.38 -23.01 7.80
N ILE A 170 -22.31 -21.80 7.24
CA ILE A 170 -21.32 -20.78 7.63
C ILE A 170 -22.03 -19.65 8.36
N SER A 171 -21.61 -19.36 9.58
CA SER A 171 -22.13 -18.22 10.34
C SER A 171 -21.67 -16.89 9.69
N CYS A 172 -22.46 -15.82 9.82
CA CYS A 172 -22.11 -14.52 9.21
C CYS A 172 -20.70 -14.04 9.58
N SER A 173 -20.24 -14.27 10.81
CA SER A 173 -18.89 -13.90 11.26
C SER A 173 -17.76 -14.69 10.59
N ASP A 174 -18.07 -15.85 10.00
CA ASP A 174 -17.08 -16.79 9.49
C ASP A 174 -16.81 -16.62 8.00
N PHE A 175 -17.67 -15.89 7.28
CA PHE A 175 -17.46 -15.53 5.87
C PHE A 175 -16.16 -14.76 5.65
N LEU A 176 -15.77 -13.89 6.59
CA LEU A 176 -14.49 -13.18 6.54
C LEU A 176 -13.27 -14.10 6.78
N ARG A 177 -13.49 -15.36 7.16
CA ARG A 177 -12.45 -16.37 7.36
C ARG A 177 -12.40 -17.41 6.23
N LEU A 178 -13.34 -17.34 5.29
CA LEU A 178 -13.22 -18.10 4.06
C LEU A 178 -11.98 -17.61 3.31
N PRO A 179 -11.13 -18.51 2.81
CA PRO A 179 -10.08 -18.09 1.91
C PRO A 179 -10.73 -17.56 0.62
N TRP A 180 -10.05 -16.62 -0.04
CA TRP A 180 -10.53 -16.01 -1.27
C TRP A 180 -9.41 -15.93 -2.30
N VAL A 181 -9.82 -15.81 -3.55
CA VAL A 181 -8.93 -15.63 -4.70
C VAL A 181 -9.38 -14.39 -5.46
N ASN A 182 -8.42 -13.57 -5.90
CA ASN A 182 -8.72 -12.41 -6.74
C ASN A 182 -8.99 -12.86 -8.19
N VAL A 183 -10.11 -12.43 -8.73
CA VAL A 183 -10.58 -12.79 -10.07
C VAL A 183 -11.02 -11.53 -10.83
N PRO A 184 -10.72 -11.37 -12.13
CA PRO A 184 -11.19 -10.21 -12.90
C PRO A 184 -12.72 -10.04 -12.85
N LEU A 185 -13.19 -8.80 -12.83
CA LEU A 185 -14.62 -8.46 -12.77
C LEU A 185 -15.43 -9.09 -13.92
N GLY A 186 -14.85 -9.16 -15.12
CA GLY A 186 -15.48 -9.81 -16.28
C GLY A 186 -15.78 -11.29 -16.02
N THR A 187 -14.82 -12.02 -15.45
CA THR A 187 -14.97 -13.42 -15.06
C THR A 187 -16.00 -13.58 -13.94
N ALA A 188 -15.95 -12.73 -12.90
CA ALA A 188 -16.93 -12.75 -11.82
C ALA A 188 -18.37 -12.49 -12.33
N ARG A 189 -18.55 -11.55 -13.28
CA ARG A 189 -19.84 -11.30 -13.94
C ARG A 189 -20.34 -12.49 -14.74
N ARG A 190 -19.45 -13.22 -15.42
CA ARG A 190 -19.78 -14.47 -16.12
C ARG A 190 -20.31 -15.52 -15.15
N TRP A 191 -19.61 -15.72 -14.03
CA TRP A 191 -20.06 -16.66 -12.99
C TRP A 191 -21.36 -16.23 -12.31
N LEU A 192 -21.59 -14.92 -12.12
CA LEU A 192 -22.86 -14.43 -11.57
C LEU A 192 -24.06 -14.71 -12.49
N ARG A 193 -23.90 -14.61 -13.81
CA ARG A 193 -24.95 -15.03 -14.76
C ARG A 193 -25.22 -16.52 -14.67
N ARG A 194 -24.17 -17.35 -14.68
CA ARG A 194 -24.26 -18.80 -14.53
C ARG A 194 -24.91 -19.21 -13.19
N SER A 195 -24.60 -18.50 -12.11
CA SER A 195 -25.20 -18.67 -10.79
C SER A 195 -26.72 -18.49 -10.81
N GLN A 196 -27.23 -17.52 -11.58
CA GLN A 196 -28.66 -17.31 -11.77
C GLN A 196 -29.29 -18.41 -12.62
N GLU A 197 -28.64 -18.80 -13.72
CA GLU A 197 -29.09 -19.88 -14.61
C GLU A 197 -29.22 -21.21 -13.85
N LEU A 198 -28.27 -21.50 -12.94
CA LEU A 198 -28.27 -22.72 -12.12
C LEU A 198 -29.16 -22.64 -10.86
N GLY A 199 -29.85 -21.51 -10.63
CA GLY A 199 -30.69 -21.31 -9.44
C GLY A 199 -29.93 -21.31 -8.11
N CYS A 200 -28.61 -21.04 -8.15
CA CYS A 200 -27.72 -21.07 -7.01
C CYS A 200 -27.16 -19.65 -6.77
N PRO A 201 -27.92 -18.74 -6.11
CA PRO A 201 -27.58 -17.32 -6.07
C PRO A 201 -26.31 -17.05 -5.25
N ALA A 202 -25.33 -16.40 -5.88
CA ALA A 202 -24.14 -15.92 -5.20
C ALA A 202 -24.47 -14.86 -4.13
N GLN A 203 -23.60 -14.76 -3.14
CA GLN A 203 -23.76 -13.86 -2.00
C GLN A 203 -22.66 -12.79 -1.99
N LEU A 204 -23.06 -11.53 -1.85
CA LEU A 204 -22.15 -10.43 -1.54
C LEU A 204 -21.98 -10.33 -0.04
N VAL A 205 -20.72 -10.38 0.41
CA VAL A 205 -20.32 -10.19 1.80
C VAL A 205 -19.98 -8.72 2.03
N THR A 206 -20.71 -8.08 2.93
CA THR A 206 -20.53 -6.67 3.32
C THR A 206 -20.41 -6.53 4.83
N ILE A 207 -19.85 -5.42 5.29
CA ILE A 207 -19.86 -5.05 6.72
C ILE A 207 -21.05 -4.10 6.92
N ASP A 208 -21.83 -4.32 7.97
CA ASP A 208 -22.91 -3.41 8.37
C ASP A 208 -22.29 -2.12 8.92
N GLU A 209 -22.37 -1.05 8.14
CA GLU A 209 -21.85 0.27 8.52
C GLU A 209 -22.74 0.98 9.56
N ASN A 210 -23.96 0.46 9.82
CA ASN A 210 -24.91 1.08 10.75
C ASN A 210 -24.83 0.50 12.18
N ARG A 211 -24.05 -0.57 12.40
CA ARG A 211 -23.81 -1.16 13.72
C ARG A 211 -22.35 -0.97 14.13
N VAL A 212 -22.06 0.16 14.76
CA VAL A 212 -20.74 0.48 15.31
C VAL A 212 -20.65 -0.08 16.73
N GLU A 213 -20.28 -1.35 16.86
CA GLU A 213 -19.71 -1.87 18.12
C GLU A 213 -18.19 -1.89 17.97
N ASP A 214 -17.49 -1.20 18.87
CA ASP A 214 -16.04 -0.91 18.82
C ASP A 214 -15.10 -2.13 18.86
N THR A 215 -15.63 -3.36 18.84
CA THR A 215 -14.80 -4.56 18.97
C THR A 215 -15.00 -5.61 17.87
N ARG A 216 -16.12 -5.62 17.12
CA ARG A 216 -16.36 -6.63 16.07
C ARG A 216 -17.23 -6.09 14.92
N PRO A 217 -16.77 -6.19 13.65
CA PRO A 217 -17.60 -5.83 12.51
C PRO A 217 -18.76 -6.81 12.36
N THR A 218 -19.99 -6.30 12.27
CA THR A 218 -21.15 -7.13 11.92
C THR A 218 -21.13 -7.40 10.42
N VAL A 219 -21.13 -8.67 10.02
CA VAL A 219 -21.08 -9.08 8.60
C VAL A 219 -22.49 -9.36 8.10
N VAL A 220 -22.83 -8.84 6.93
CA VAL A 220 -24.12 -9.04 6.25
C VAL A 220 -23.89 -9.65 4.88
N CYS A 221 -24.59 -10.76 4.62
CA CYS A 221 -24.59 -11.43 3.33
C CYS A 221 -25.89 -11.14 2.59
N LYS A 222 -25.81 -10.64 1.35
CA LYS A 222 -26.98 -10.36 0.51
C LYS A 222 -26.84 -11.05 -0.83
N LYS A 223 -27.94 -11.53 -1.42
CA LYS A 223 -27.93 -12.03 -2.80
C LYS A 223 -27.50 -10.92 -3.74
N ILE A 224 -26.69 -11.25 -4.76
CA ILE A 224 -26.14 -10.27 -5.71
C ILE A 224 -26.32 -10.70 -7.16
N ASP A 225 -26.56 -9.71 -8.02
CA ASP A 225 -26.61 -9.84 -9.48
C ASP A 225 -25.32 -9.35 -10.18
N HIS A 226 -25.04 -9.87 -11.39
CA HIS A 226 -23.94 -9.47 -12.27
C HIS A 226 -23.91 -7.96 -12.59
N ARG A 227 -25.05 -7.26 -12.54
CA ARG A 227 -25.13 -5.80 -12.73
C ARG A 227 -24.69 -5.01 -11.49
N GLN A 228 -24.82 -5.62 -10.31
CA GLN A 228 -24.58 -4.99 -9.01
C GLN A 228 -23.14 -5.18 -8.52
N VAL A 229 -22.43 -6.20 -9.01
CA VAL A 229 -21.03 -6.40 -8.64
C VAL A 229 -20.17 -5.23 -9.13
N ARG A 230 -19.29 -4.79 -8.23
CA ARG A 230 -18.31 -3.74 -8.44
C ARG A 230 -16.93 -4.32 -8.12
N LEU A 231 -15.89 -3.60 -8.55
CA LEU A 231 -14.52 -3.93 -8.19
C LEU A 231 -14.39 -4.15 -6.67
N GLY A 232 -13.49 -5.03 -6.27
CA GLY A 232 -13.16 -5.49 -4.91
C GLY A 232 -14.33 -5.84 -3.99
N ALA A 233 -15.51 -6.06 -4.57
CA ALA A 233 -16.57 -6.80 -3.92
C ALA A 233 -16.02 -8.14 -3.43
N PHE A 234 -16.57 -8.62 -2.31
CA PHE A 234 -16.33 -9.97 -1.85
C PHE A 234 -17.56 -10.81 -2.13
N VAL A 235 -17.44 -11.74 -3.08
CA VAL A 235 -18.54 -12.56 -3.58
C VAL A 235 -18.27 -14.03 -3.29
N VAL A 236 -19.27 -14.71 -2.75
CA VAL A 236 -19.24 -16.13 -2.43
C VAL A 236 -20.14 -16.86 -3.42
N PHE A 237 -19.58 -17.84 -4.11
CA PHE A 237 -20.28 -18.68 -5.07
C PHE A 237 -20.50 -20.08 -4.52
N ASP A 238 -21.56 -20.72 -4.99
CA ASP A 238 -21.79 -22.15 -4.79
C ASP A 238 -20.81 -22.97 -5.65
N ALA A 239 -20.29 -24.07 -5.09
CA ALA A 239 -19.35 -24.98 -5.76
C ALA A 239 -19.87 -25.53 -7.11
N LYS A 240 -21.19 -25.55 -7.33
CA LYS A 240 -21.81 -25.91 -8.62
C LYS A 240 -21.54 -24.89 -9.73
N VAL A 241 -21.31 -23.63 -9.36
CA VAL A 241 -21.04 -22.55 -10.32
C VAL A 241 -19.56 -22.54 -10.70
N VAL A 242 -18.70 -22.61 -9.67
CA VAL A 242 -17.25 -22.65 -9.79
C VAL A 242 -16.72 -23.48 -8.63
N SER A 243 -15.85 -24.43 -8.91
CA SER A 243 -15.24 -25.29 -7.90
C SER A 243 -13.76 -24.97 -7.73
N TYR A 244 -13.18 -25.44 -6.62
CA TYR A 244 -11.74 -25.36 -6.41
C TYR A 244 -11.11 -26.76 -6.39
N HIS A 245 -10.01 -26.91 -7.12
CA HIS A 245 -9.14 -28.08 -7.07
C HIS A 245 -7.72 -27.64 -6.73
N ARG A 246 -7.02 -28.35 -5.84
CA ARG A 246 -5.65 -27.95 -5.42
C ARG A 246 -4.66 -27.88 -6.58
N GLU A 247 -4.81 -28.76 -7.58
CA GLU A 247 -3.90 -28.82 -8.72
C GLU A 247 -4.26 -27.86 -9.87
N LEU A 248 -5.56 -27.61 -10.08
CA LEU A 248 -6.10 -26.83 -11.22
C LEU A 248 -6.50 -25.39 -10.83
N GLY A 249 -6.76 -25.17 -9.54
CA GLY A 249 -7.23 -23.91 -8.98
C GLY A 249 -8.75 -23.77 -9.12
N LEU A 250 -9.22 -22.52 -9.22
CA LEU A 250 -10.61 -22.25 -9.58
C LEU A 250 -10.91 -22.73 -11.00
N ALA A 251 -11.92 -23.59 -11.14
CA ALA A 251 -12.32 -24.19 -12.42
C ALA A 251 -13.84 -24.24 -12.57
N GLU A 252 -14.31 -24.13 -13.82
CA GLU A 252 -15.71 -24.31 -14.19
C GLU A 252 -15.97 -25.76 -14.59
N GLY A 253 -17.06 -26.37 -14.12
CA GLY A 253 -17.51 -27.68 -14.59
C GLY A 253 -16.62 -28.87 -14.20
N VAL A 254 -15.68 -28.68 -13.27
CA VAL A 254 -14.83 -29.74 -12.72
C VAL A 254 -15.39 -30.15 -11.35
N SER A 255 -15.41 -31.46 -11.06
CA SER A 255 -15.72 -31.94 -9.70
C SER A 255 -14.64 -31.46 -8.72
N GLY A 256 -15.04 -30.70 -7.72
CA GLY A 256 -14.17 -30.15 -6.68
C GLY A 256 -14.99 -29.79 -5.45
N HIS A 257 -14.36 -29.14 -4.48
CA HIS A 257 -15.01 -28.78 -3.21
C HIS A 257 -15.02 -27.27 -3.00
N GLY A 258 -15.90 -26.81 -2.13
CA GLY A 258 -15.86 -25.46 -1.58
C GLY A 258 -14.62 -25.24 -0.71
N PHE A 259 -14.44 -23.99 -0.30
CA PHE A 259 -13.37 -23.63 0.60
C PHE A 259 -13.71 -23.97 2.06
N GLU A 260 -12.74 -24.54 2.77
CA GLU A 260 -12.83 -24.73 4.22
C GLU A 260 -12.51 -23.43 4.96
N THR A 261 -13.29 -23.13 6.00
CA THR A 261 -13.07 -21.98 6.88
C THR A 261 -11.74 -22.14 7.62
N ARG A 262 -10.85 -21.15 7.52
CA ARG A 262 -9.56 -21.21 8.25
C ARG A 262 -9.82 -21.24 9.77
N GLN A 263 -9.15 -22.16 10.47
CA GLN A 263 -9.17 -22.21 11.93
C GLN A 263 -8.60 -20.91 12.50
N ARG A 264 -9.15 -20.49 13.64
CA ARG A 264 -8.67 -19.31 14.37
C ARG A 264 -7.29 -19.62 14.93
N ILE A 265 -6.25 -19.17 14.24
CA ILE A 265 -4.91 -19.07 14.84
C ILE A 265 -5.08 -18.08 15.99
N ALA A 266 -4.94 -18.56 17.23
CA ALA A 266 -4.78 -17.66 18.36
C ALA A 266 -3.61 -16.76 17.97
N ARG A 267 -3.85 -15.45 17.88
CA ARG A 267 -2.73 -14.52 17.82
C ARG A 267 -1.92 -14.84 19.08
N GLU A 268 -0.79 -15.50 18.92
CA GLU A 268 0.32 -15.24 19.81
C GLU A 268 0.48 -13.74 19.69
N ARG A 269 0.04 -13.04 20.74
CA ARG A 269 0.52 -11.68 20.96
C ARG A 269 2.02 -11.84 20.83
N PHE A 270 2.62 -11.19 19.83
CA PHE A 270 4.02 -10.85 19.92
C PHE A 270 4.13 -10.04 21.20
N ALA A 271 4.33 -10.74 22.32
CA ALA A 271 4.69 -10.23 23.61
C ALA A 271 6.21 -9.99 23.57
N GLY A 272 6.69 -9.40 22.49
CA GLY A 272 7.84 -8.53 22.57
C GLY A 272 7.36 -7.34 23.37
N ALA A 273 7.44 -7.46 24.69
CA ALA A 273 7.32 -6.34 25.59
C ALA A 273 8.47 -5.38 25.26
N TYR A 274 8.28 -4.55 24.24
CA TYR A 274 9.00 -3.29 24.19
C TYR A 274 8.44 -2.49 25.36
N GLN A 275 9.09 -2.66 26.52
CA GLN A 275 8.86 -1.79 27.66
C GLN A 275 9.25 -0.40 27.15
N TYR A 276 8.26 0.44 26.87
CA TYR A 276 8.49 1.85 26.59
C TYR A 276 9.22 2.40 27.81
N GLN A 277 10.54 2.54 27.68
CA GLN A 277 11.33 3.23 28.68
C GLN A 277 10.82 4.68 28.71
N ARG A 278 10.71 5.22 29.92
CA ARG A 278 10.29 6.61 30.11
C ARG A 278 11.22 7.50 29.29
N GLU A 279 10.65 8.27 28.37
CA GLU A 279 11.40 9.12 27.45
C GLU A 279 10.78 10.51 27.38
N THR A 280 11.63 11.54 27.44
CA THR A 280 11.16 12.93 27.27
C THR A 280 10.75 13.20 25.83
N TRP A 281 9.87 14.17 25.65
CA TRP A 281 9.45 14.61 24.33
C TRP A 281 10.63 15.14 23.51
N TYR A 282 11.52 15.88 24.17
CA TYR A 282 12.70 16.46 23.52
C TYR A 282 13.67 15.38 23.03
N GLU A 283 14.00 14.38 23.86
CA GLU A 283 14.88 13.27 23.46
C GLU A 283 14.30 12.49 22.28
N HIS A 284 13.00 12.19 22.34
CA HIS A 284 12.32 11.46 21.29
C HIS A 284 12.39 12.20 19.95
N VAL A 285 11.92 13.46 19.94
CA VAL A 285 11.88 14.27 18.72
C VAL A 285 13.29 14.49 18.16
N ARG A 286 14.30 14.68 19.03
CA ARG A 286 15.70 14.78 18.59
C ARG A 286 16.15 13.55 17.82
N ARG A 287 15.86 12.34 18.33
CA ARG A 287 16.19 11.07 17.64
C ARG A 287 15.46 10.94 16.31
N VAL A 288 14.19 11.38 16.23
CA VAL A 288 13.43 11.40 14.96
C VAL A 288 14.04 12.40 13.96
N VAL A 289 14.46 13.58 14.41
CA VAL A 289 15.13 14.58 13.57
C VAL A 289 16.46 14.05 13.03
N GLU A 290 17.28 13.43 13.88
CA GLU A 290 18.54 12.81 13.49
C GLU A 290 18.31 11.70 12.44
N GLY A 291 17.37 10.78 12.70
CA GLY A 291 16.99 9.74 11.74
C GLY A 291 16.40 10.29 10.43
N THR A 292 15.70 11.43 10.47
CA THR A 292 15.20 12.11 9.28
C THR A 292 16.34 12.69 8.45
N ARG A 293 17.35 13.32 9.08
CA ARG A 293 18.55 13.84 8.39
C ARG A 293 19.27 12.72 7.64
N GLU A 294 19.47 11.57 8.29
CA GLU A 294 20.11 10.40 7.69
C GLU A 294 19.30 9.88 6.49
N LEU A 295 18.00 9.65 6.66
CA LEU A 295 17.13 9.11 5.59
C LEU A 295 17.06 10.04 4.38
N VAL A 296 16.93 11.35 4.61
CA VAL A 296 16.87 12.35 3.54
C VAL A 296 18.21 12.43 2.80
N ALA A 297 19.33 12.28 3.50
CA ALA A 297 20.67 12.22 2.88
C ALA A 297 20.89 10.92 2.08
N GLU A 298 20.44 9.78 2.59
CA GLU A 298 20.48 8.47 1.90
C GLU A 298 19.62 8.48 0.63
N GLU A 299 18.43 9.08 0.70
CA GLU A 299 17.45 9.12 -0.39
C GLU A 299 17.54 10.40 -1.24
N ARG A 300 18.76 10.91 -1.42
CA ARG A 300 19.03 12.17 -2.16
C ARG A 300 18.33 12.27 -3.52
N HIS A 301 18.25 11.17 -4.26
CA HIS A 301 17.54 11.12 -5.55
C HIS A 301 16.05 11.44 -5.43
N GLY A 302 15.39 10.97 -4.36
CA GLY A 302 13.99 11.26 -4.07
C GLY A 302 13.78 12.72 -3.68
N VAL A 303 14.69 13.28 -2.88
CA VAL A 303 14.69 14.69 -2.47
C VAL A 303 14.84 15.60 -3.69
N GLU A 304 15.85 15.36 -4.52
CA GLU A 304 16.09 16.14 -5.74
C GLU A 304 14.96 16.00 -6.76
N GLY A 305 14.37 14.81 -6.88
CA GLY A 305 13.20 14.55 -7.72
C GLY A 305 11.98 15.37 -7.27
N LEU A 306 11.71 15.40 -5.96
CA LEU A 306 10.63 16.19 -5.39
C LEU A 306 10.87 17.69 -5.58
N ALA A 307 12.09 18.16 -5.30
CA ALA A 307 12.48 19.56 -5.48
C ALA A 307 12.26 20.03 -6.94
N ARG A 308 12.75 19.25 -7.92
CA ARG A 308 12.53 19.52 -9.35
C ARG A 308 11.05 19.57 -9.71
N ARG A 309 10.26 18.64 -9.18
CA ARG A 309 8.83 18.55 -9.48
C ARG A 309 8.02 19.72 -8.90
N LEU A 310 8.35 20.13 -7.67
CA LEU A 310 7.68 21.25 -6.99
C LEU A 310 8.26 22.62 -7.35
N ARG A 311 9.33 22.65 -8.16
CA ARG A 311 10.08 23.86 -8.52
C ARG A 311 10.58 24.62 -7.29
N CYS A 312 11.07 23.87 -6.29
CA CYS A 312 11.73 24.40 -5.11
C CYS A 312 13.17 23.86 -5.00
N SER A 313 13.91 24.38 -4.04
CA SER A 313 15.26 23.94 -3.72
C SER A 313 15.26 22.64 -2.91
N VAL A 314 16.36 21.90 -3.00
CA VAL A 314 16.62 20.71 -2.17
C VAL A 314 16.54 21.08 -0.68
N ASN A 315 17.15 22.19 -0.29
CA ASN A 315 17.13 22.69 1.08
C ASN A 315 15.70 22.94 1.62
N GLU A 316 14.77 23.45 0.79
CA GLU A 316 13.37 23.61 1.21
C GLU A 316 12.68 22.26 1.47
N VAL A 317 12.99 21.22 0.68
CA VAL A 317 12.46 19.87 0.91
C VAL A 317 13.03 19.26 2.19
N GLU A 318 14.33 19.41 2.41
CA GLU A 318 15.01 18.94 3.63
C GLU A 318 14.43 19.64 4.88
N ARG A 319 14.30 20.97 4.85
CA ARG A 319 13.69 21.75 5.92
C ARG A 319 12.23 21.35 6.17
N ALA A 320 11.47 21.04 5.14
CA ALA A 320 10.10 20.53 5.28
C ALA A 320 10.07 19.15 5.97
N ALA A 321 10.99 18.24 5.63
CA ALA A 321 11.09 16.93 6.27
C ALA A 321 11.45 17.05 7.76
N LEU A 322 12.44 17.88 8.08
CA LEU A 322 12.84 18.15 9.47
C LEU A 322 11.70 18.82 10.24
N LEU A 323 10.96 19.73 9.60
CA LEU A 323 9.83 20.38 10.26
C LEU A 323 8.71 19.38 10.60
N ALA A 324 8.42 18.44 9.69
CA ALA A 324 7.47 17.37 9.98
C ALA A 324 7.94 16.53 11.17
N ALA A 325 9.23 16.21 11.25
CA ALA A 325 9.81 15.50 12.39
C ALA A 325 9.70 16.27 13.71
N VAL A 326 10.00 17.57 13.72
CA VAL A 326 9.87 18.39 14.94
C VAL A 326 8.42 18.48 15.43
N LEU A 327 7.47 18.60 14.52
CA LEU A 327 6.08 18.86 14.86
C LEU A 327 5.22 17.62 15.08
N HIS A 328 5.66 16.43 14.64
CA HIS A 328 4.79 15.24 14.59
C HIS A 328 4.10 14.93 15.92
N ASP A 329 4.82 15.13 17.03
CA ASP A 329 4.41 14.74 18.36
C ASP A 329 4.00 15.91 19.28
N VAL A 330 3.78 17.11 18.74
CA VAL A 330 3.35 18.26 19.55
C VAL A 330 2.03 17.98 20.28
N GLY A 331 1.14 17.15 19.74
CA GLY A 331 -0.09 16.70 20.39
C GLY A 331 0.14 15.89 21.67
N LYS A 332 1.32 15.31 21.89
CA LYS A 332 1.70 14.70 23.17
C LYS A 332 1.91 15.76 24.25
N LEU A 333 2.20 17.02 23.88
CA LEU A 333 2.37 18.15 24.80
C LEU A 333 1.04 18.75 25.29
N THR A 334 -0.07 18.04 25.13
CA THR A 334 -1.37 18.43 25.70
C THR A 334 -1.42 18.08 27.19
N ARG A 335 -2.16 18.86 27.97
CA ARG A 335 -2.38 18.59 29.41
C ARG A 335 -3.01 17.22 29.60
N GLU A 336 -3.99 16.88 28.77
CA GLU A 336 -4.70 15.60 28.80
C GLU A 336 -3.75 14.42 28.60
N TRP A 337 -2.82 14.53 27.63
CA TRP A 337 -1.84 13.50 27.36
C TRP A 337 -0.77 13.43 28.45
N GLN A 338 -0.22 14.58 28.88
CA GLN A 338 0.82 14.64 29.91
C GLN A 338 0.33 14.12 31.27
N VAL A 339 -0.90 14.47 31.67
CA VAL A 339 -1.52 13.93 32.90
C VAL A 339 -1.70 12.42 32.82
N ALA A 340 -2.16 11.89 31.67
CA ALA A 340 -2.27 10.44 31.47
C ALA A 340 -0.89 9.76 31.54
N ALA A 341 0.14 10.37 30.97
CA ALA A 341 1.51 9.90 31.02
C ALA A 341 2.16 10.01 32.42
N GLY A 342 1.55 10.76 33.34
CA GLY A 342 1.99 10.90 34.73
C GLY A 342 2.76 12.17 35.04
N VAL A 343 2.71 13.17 34.17
CA VAL A 343 3.38 14.46 34.31
C VAL A 343 2.40 15.48 34.90
N GLY A 344 2.85 16.20 35.92
CA GLY A 344 2.05 17.23 36.59
C GLY A 344 1.88 18.50 35.76
N PRO A 345 0.86 19.33 36.04
CA PRO A 345 0.58 20.56 35.28
C PRO A 345 1.66 21.64 35.42
N ASP A 346 2.55 21.48 36.41
CA ASP A 346 3.63 22.42 36.72
C ASP A 346 5.00 21.96 36.21
N ALA A 347 5.06 20.85 35.46
CA ALA A 347 6.32 20.33 34.93
C ALA A 347 7.06 21.34 34.03
N ALA A 348 8.38 21.31 34.06
CA ALA A 348 9.22 22.09 33.15
C ALA A 348 9.19 21.47 31.74
N ALA A 349 9.63 22.23 30.74
CA ALA A 349 9.67 21.75 29.35
C ALA A 349 10.48 20.46 29.18
N ALA A 350 11.60 20.35 29.89
CA ALA A 350 12.50 19.19 29.87
C ALA A 350 11.88 17.91 30.46
N ASP A 351 10.82 18.03 31.29
CA ASP A 351 10.19 16.89 31.96
C ASP A 351 8.97 16.34 31.21
N LEU A 352 8.54 17.01 30.13
CA LEU A 352 7.41 16.57 29.31
C LEU A 352 7.78 15.27 28.59
N LEU A 353 6.87 14.30 28.57
CA LEU A 353 7.16 12.96 28.04
C LEU A 353 6.63 12.77 26.62
N ALA A 354 7.33 11.96 25.83
CA ALA A 354 6.81 11.35 24.60
C ALA A 354 6.43 9.88 24.81
N HIS A 355 7.08 9.19 25.74
CA HIS A 355 6.78 7.81 26.12
C HIS A 355 6.71 7.66 27.64
N THR A 356 5.66 6.99 28.11
CA THR A 356 5.47 6.70 29.54
C THR A 356 5.86 5.27 29.85
N GLY A 357 6.53 5.05 30.98
CA GLY A 357 6.79 3.72 31.53
C GLY A 357 5.59 3.11 32.26
N ARG A 358 4.41 3.76 32.22
CA ARG A 358 3.19 3.27 32.87
C ARG A 358 2.49 2.24 31.98
N GLU A 359 2.38 1.01 32.46
CA GLU A 359 1.65 -0.05 31.76
C GLU A 359 0.13 0.12 31.89
N GLY A 360 -0.61 -0.20 30.83
CA GLY A 360 -2.09 -0.28 30.85
C GLY A 360 -2.84 1.05 30.78
N VAL A 361 -2.17 2.19 30.59
CA VAL A 361 -2.82 3.50 30.45
C VAL A 361 -3.19 3.77 28.99
N ALA A 362 -4.47 4.07 28.73
CA ALA A 362 -4.92 4.52 27.42
C ALA A 362 -4.55 5.99 27.21
N LEU A 363 -3.62 6.25 26.30
CA LEU A 363 -3.17 7.61 25.95
C LEU A 363 -4.09 8.25 24.90
N PRO A 364 -4.39 9.56 24.99
CA PRO A 364 -5.17 10.26 23.98
C PRO A 364 -4.53 10.23 22.59
N PRO A 365 -5.33 10.25 21.50
CA PRO A 365 -4.82 10.48 20.15
C PRO A 365 -4.08 11.82 20.06
N HIS A 366 -2.89 11.84 19.47
CA HIS A 366 -2.05 13.05 19.40
C HIS A 366 -1.74 13.50 17.97
N ALA A 367 -1.66 12.59 16.98
CA ALA A 367 -1.28 12.97 15.61
C ALA A 367 -2.18 14.04 14.97
N THR A 368 -3.51 13.87 15.07
CA THR A 368 -4.46 14.85 14.55
C THR A 368 -4.42 16.15 15.34
N VAL A 369 -4.11 16.09 16.65
CA VAL A 369 -3.92 17.27 17.49
C VAL A 369 -2.68 18.06 17.06
N SER A 370 -1.54 17.39 16.85
CA SER A 370 -0.29 18.01 16.37
C SER A 370 -0.52 18.80 15.09
N ALA A 371 -1.19 18.20 14.10
CA ALA A 371 -1.49 18.87 12.85
C ALA A 371 -2.47 20.03 13.03
N TYR A 372 -3.54 19.83 13.80
CA TYR A 372 -4.59 20.83 14.00
C TYR A 372 -4.09 22.05 14.77
N CYS A 373 -3.26 21.86 15.80
CA CYS A 373 -2.73 22.96 16.61
C CYS A 373 -1.65 23.76 15.85
N CYS A 374 -0.83 23.09 15.04
CA CYS A 374 0.27 23.72 14.31
C CYS A 374 -0.11 24.30 12.95
N TYR A 375 -1.33 24.07 12.44
CA TYR A 375 -1.73 24.45 11.07
C TYR A 375 -1.42 25.91 10.71
N ASP A 376 -1.92 26.88 11.49
CA ASP A 376 -1.71 28.30 11.19
C ASP A 376 -0.29 28.77 11.49
N ALA A 377 0.42 28.07 12.39
CA ALA A 377 1.82 28.32 12.69
C ALA A 377 2.72 27.95 11.51
N VAL A 378 2.44 26.82 10.87
CA VAL A 378 3.17 26.36 9.68
C VAL A 378 2.79 27.18 8.45
N LEU A 379 1.48 27.41 8.20
CA LEU A 379 1.05 28.24 7.06
C LEU A 379 1.33 29.74 7.23
N GLY A 380 1.66 30.17 8.44
CA GLY A 380 2.07 31.55 8.72
C GLY A 380 3.55 31.86 8.45
N GLY A 381 4.41 30.85 8.29
CA GLY A 381 5.84 31.04 8.01
C GLY A 381 6.12 31.26 6.52
N ASN A 382 7.16 32.01 6.17
CA ASN A 382 7.37 32.46 4.78
C ASN A 382 8.47 31.71 4.01
N ASP A 383 9.33 30.94 4.69
CA ASP A 383 10.54 30.36 4.09
C ASP A 383 10.37 28.98 3.46
N LEU A 384 9.13 28.49 3.36
CA LEU A 384 8.80 27.28 2.60
C LEU A 384 7.66 27.53 1.60
N PRO A 385 7.69 26.89 0.42
CA PRO A 385 6.57 26.88 -0.51
C PRO A 385 5.29 26.40 0.19
N GLU A 386 4.15 27.02 -0.11
CA GLU A 386 2.86 26.66 0.51
C GLU A 386 2.55 25.16 0.33
N THR A 387 2.88 24.60 -0.83
CA THR A 387 2.73 23.17 -1.11
C THR A 387 3.45 22.29 -0.09
N LEU A 388 4.70 22.60 0.25
CA LEU A 388 5.48 21.87 1.25
C LEU A 388 4.92 22.09 2.65
N ARG A 389 4.58 23.33 3.01
CA ARG A 389 3.96 23.66 4.31
C ARG A 389 2.68 22.87 4.55
N ARG A 390 1.81 22.77 3.54
CA ARG A 390 0.59 21.96 3.61
C ARG A 390 0.91 20.47 3.72
N ALA A 391 1.88 19.97 2.93
CA ALA A 391 2.29 18.57 2.97
C ALA A 391 2.85 18.14 4.33
N VAL A 392 3.61 19.03 5.00
CA VAL A 392 4.09 18.83 6.37
C VAL A 392 2.93 18.60 7.33
N ILE A 393 1.89 19.44 7.30
CA ILE A 393 0.71 19.27 8.16
C ILE A 393 0.04 17.92 7.93
N TYR A 394 -0.05 17.47 6.67
CA TYR A 394 -0.62 16.15 6.38
C TYR A 394 0.25 14.99 6.83
N ALA A 395 1.57 15.09 6.68
CA ALA A 395 2.50 14.09 7.18
C ALA A 395 2.38 13.97 8.71
N VAL A 396 2.33 15.10 9.41
CA VAL A 396 2.10 15.18 10.85
C VAL A 396 0.73 14.62 11.24
N ALA A 397 -0.35 14.92 10.52
CA ALA A 397 -1.68 14.43 10.87
C ALA A 397 -1.79 12.89 10.81
N HIS A 398 -1.00 12.27 9.94
CA HIS A 398 -1.19 10.90 9.49
C HIS A 398 -0.04 9.94 9.82
N HIS A 399 0.92 10.35 10.65
CA HIS A 399 2.10 9.54 10.94
C HIS A 399 1.77 8.20 11.63
N HIS A 400 0.72 8.14 12.48
CA HIS A 400 0.21 6.88 13.04
C HIS A 400 -0.85 6.20 12.18
N SER A 401 -1.72 6.99 11.55
CA SER A 401 -2.84 6.48 10.75
C SER A 401 -3.22 7.46 9.67
N VAL A 402 -3.13 7.02 8.41
CA VAL A 402 -3.53 7.77 7.20
C VAL A 402 -5.03 8.07 7.09
N ARG A 403 -5.81 7.79 8.14
CA ARG A 403 -7.28 7.93 8.17
C ARG A 403 -7.78 8.69 9.40
N ALA A 404 -6.88 9.22 10.21
CA ALA A 404 -7.25 9.94 11.42
C ALA A 404 -7.94 11.27 11.04
N ARG A 405 -9.17 11.48 11.52
CA ARG A 405 -9.97 12.67 11.20
C ARG A 405 -10.49 13.37 12.42
N GLU A 406 -10.74 12.64 13.49
CA GLU A 406 -11.20 13.23 14.74
C GLU A 406 -10.04 13.94 15.44
N VAL A 407 -10.30 15.15 15.90
CA VAL A 407 -9.42 15.92 16.77
C VAL A 407 -10.14 15.99 18.12
N PRO A 408 -9.66 15.28 19.16
CA PRO A 408 -10.27 15.35 20.48
C PRO A 408 -10.14 16.76 21.06
N LYS A 409 -10.93 17.06 22.11
CA LYS A 409 -10.67 18.26 22.92
C LYS A 409 -9.25 18.22 23.47
N TYR A 410 -8.57 19.36 23.51
CA TYR A 410 -7.23 19.45 24.06
C TYR A 410 -6.91 20.84 24.58
N THR A 411 -5.95 20.91 25.51
CA THR A 411 -5.29 22.15 25.93
C THR A 411 -3.79 21.90 25.99
N LEU A 412 -2.98 22.71 25.31
CA LEU A 412 -1.52 22.57 25.39
C LEU A 412 -0.99 22.85 26.81
N HIS A 413 0.02 22.09 27.21
CA HIS A 413 0.68 22.22 28.50
C HIS A 413 1.42 23.55 28.60
N ARG A 414 1.47 24.24 29.75
CA ARG A 414 2.05 25.59 29.86
C ARG A 414 3.48 25.73 29.29
N ALA A 415 4.26 24.66 29.40
CA ALA A 415 5.64 24.58 28.94
C ALA A 415 5.81 24.09 27.49
N TRP A 416 4.70 23.90 26.74
CA TRP A 416 4.73 23.42 25.35
C TRP A 416 5.61 24.30 24.47
N ARG A 417 5.49 25.62 24.63
CA ARG A 417 6.16 26.62 23.77
C ARG A 417 7.66 26.55 23.93
N GLU A 418 8.14 26.45 25.17
CA GLU A 418 9.57 26.34 25.47
C GLU A 418 10.17 25.05 24.91
N ALA A 419 9.46 23.91 25.06
CA ALA A 419 9.89 22.63 24.51
C ALA A 419 10.04 22.69 22.98
N VAL A 420 9.02 23.19 22.28
CA VAL A 420 9.05 23.29 20.81
C VAL A 420 10.05 24.33 20.32
N ALA A 421 10.17 25.49 20.99
CA ALA A 421 11.10 26.54 20.61
C ALA A 421 12.57 26.09 20.73
N THR A 422 12.90 25.33 21.76
CA THR A 422 14.24 24.74 21.93
C THR A 422 14.59 23.84 20.75
N MET A 423 13.68 22.95 20.36
CA MET A 423 13.89 22.04 19.22
C MET A 423 13.97 22.78 17.87
N LEU A 424 13.15 23.82 17.66
CA LEU A 424 13.22 24.64 16.45
C LEU A 424 14.54 25.40 16.34
N ALA A 425 15.10 25.87 17.46
CA ALA A 425 16.39 26.54 17.49
C ALA A 425 17.53 25.60 17.10
N GLU A 426 17.56 24.38 17.66
CA GLU A 426 18.57 23.37 17.34
C GLU A 426 18.51 22.85 15.90
N THR A 427 17.33 22.95 15.28
CA THR A 427 17.10 22.52 13.89
C THR A 427 17.21 23.67 12.88
N GLU A 428 17.46 24.90 13.34
CA GLU A 428 17.51 26.11 12.50
C GLU A 428 16.20 26.33 11.71
N LEU A 429 15.05 26.06 12.35
CA LEU A 429 13.70 26.15 11.77
C LEU A 429 12.83 27.25 12.40
N CYS A 430 13.40 28.12 13.23
CA CYS A 430 12.69 29.21 13.92
C CYS A 430 11.96 30.18 12.97
N ASP A 431 12.50 30.35 11.76
CA ASP A 431 12.02 31.19 10.67
C ASP A 431 10.88 30.54 9.87
N VAL A 432 10.76 29.21 9.93
CA VAL A 432 9.79 28.44 9.14
C VAL A 432 8.41 28.35 9.82
N VAL A 433 8.34 28.52 11.14
CA VAL A 433 7.10 28.39 11.91
C VAL A 433 6.88 29.55 12.87
N SER A 434 5.69 30.14 12.81
CA SER A 434 5.25 31.18 13.73
C SER A 434 4.55 30.58 14.96
N LEU A 435 5.29 30.33 16.05
CA LEU A 435 4.72 29.75 17.28
C LEU A 435 3.57 30.58 17.90
N ASP A 436 3.47 31.86 17.58
CA ASP A 436 2.36 32.75 18.00
C ASP A 436 1.01 32.40 17.39
N ARG A 437 1.01 31.64 16.29
CA ARG A 437 -0.21 31.21 15.62
C ARG A 437 -0.63 29.78 15.99
N VAL A 438 0.05 29.14 16.94
CA VAL A 438 -0.33 27.81 17.43
C VAL A 438 -1.66 27.89 18.16
N PHE A 439 -2.61 27.06 17.75
CA PHE A 439 -3.91 26.98 18.38
C PHE A 439 -3.84 26.14 19.65
N CYS A 440 -3.81 26.81 20.79
CA CYS A 440 -3.45 26.16 22.06
C CYS A 440 -4.58 25.36 22.71
N THR A 441 -5.84 25.64 22.37
CA THR A 441 -7.00 25.06 23.06
C THR A 441 -8.13 24.77 22.09
N GLN A 442 -8.67 23.55 22.13
CA GLN A 442 -9.90 23.14 21.45
C GLN A 442 -10.87 22.58 22.48
N ALA A 443 -11.99 23.29 22.71
CA ALA A 443 -12.91 23.00 23.81
C ALA A 443 -13.75 21.72 23.63
N SER A 444 -13.98 21.29 22.38
CA SER A 444 -14.80 20.13 22.04
C SER A 444 -14.18 19.30 20.93
N THR A 445 -14.49 18.01 20.87
CA THR A 445 -14.09 17.16 19.75
C THR A 445 -14.59 17.73 18.42
N THR A 446 -13.70 17.79 17.42
CA THR A 446 -13.92 18.39 16.09
C THR A 446 -13.29 17.50 15.02
N GLN A 447 -13.36 17.90 13.76
CA GLN A 447 -12.75 17.17 12.65
C GLN A 447 -11.55 17.96 12.11
N LEU A 448 -10.52 17.24 11.66
CA LEU A 448 -9.31 17.79 11.04
C LEU A 448 -9.67 18.75 9.89
N ARG A 449 -10.68 18.38 9.10
CA ARG A 449 -11.21 19.16 7.96
C ARG A 449 -11.81 20.51 8.33
N ASP A 450 -12.15 20.72 9.60
CA ASP A 450 -12.78 21.96 10.06
C ASP A 450 -11.76 23.12 10.06
N ARG A 451 -10.45 22.80 10.06
CA ARG A 451 -9.36 23.78 9.92
C ARG A 451 -8.44 23.51 8.73
N ILE A 452 -8.19 22.24 8.41
CA ILE A 452 -7.20 21.83 7.40
C ILE A 452 -7.93 21.52 6.07
N PRO A 453 -7.80 22.39 5.04
CA PRO A 453 -8.54 22.30 3.79
C PRO A 453 -7.96 21.23 2.87
N ARG A 454 -8.82 20.54 2.12
CA ARG A 454 -8.44 19.53 1.11
C ARG A 454 -7.22 19.92 0.28
N PHE A 455 -6.29 19.00 0.12
CA PHE A 455 -5.10 19.20 -0.68
C PHE A 455 -5.27 18.80 -2.15
N ASP A 456 -4.48 19.45 -3.00
CA ASP A 456 -4.39 19.24 -4.43
C ASP A 456 -3.21 18.31 -4.78
N TRP A 457 -3.04 18.02 -6.07
CA TRP A 457 -2.03 17.06 -6.54
C TRP A 457 -0.61 17.33 -6.04
N PRO A 458 -0.06 18.55 -6.16
CA PRO A 458 1.34 18.81 -5.79
C PRO A 458 1.60 18.57 -4.29
N VAL A 459 0.62 18.83 -3.44
CA VAL A 459 0.73 18.56 -1.99
C VAL A 459 0.75 17.07 -1.71
N TYR A 460 0.08 16.24 -2.52
CA TYR A 460 0.08 14.78 -2.33
C TYR A 460 1.45 14.16 -2.58
N ASP A 461 2.11 14.54 -3.67
CA ASP A 461 3.43 14.02 -4.03
C ASP A 461 4.43 14.31 -2.91
N ALA A 462 4.40 15.54 -2.38
CA ALA A 462 5.19 15.95 -1.23
C ALA A 462 4.82 15.17 0.04
N TYR A 463 3.51 15.04 0.31
CA TYR A 463 3.00 14.34 1.49
C TYR A 463 3.47 12.88 1.54
N ILE A 464 3.45 12.14 0.41
CA ILE A 464 3.88 10.74 0.41
C ILE A 464 5.32 10.59 0.90
N LEU A 465 6.23 11.41 0.36
CA LEU A 465 7.65 11.32 0.70
C LEU A 465 7.90 11.81 2.13
N LEU A 466 7.33 12.95 2.52
CA LEU A 466 7.47 13.48 3.88
C LEU A 466 6.89 12.53 4.93
N ALA A 467 5.72 11.95 4.68
CA ALA A 467 5.10 10.98 5.59
C ALA A 467 5.90 9.68 5.66
N ARG A 468 6.50 9.23 4.56
CA ARG A 468 7.36 8.04 4.57
C ARG A 468 8.63 8.29 5.39
N TRP A 469 9.35 9.38 5.13
CA TRP A 469 10.56 9.72 5.89
C TRP A 469 10.26 9.89 7.38
N LEU A 470 9.20 10.63 7.71
CA LEU A 470 8.78 10.82 9.10
C LEU A 470 8.51 9.48 9.80
N ARG A 471 7.74 8.59 9.18
CA ARG A 471 7.39 7.29 9.79
C ARG A 471 8.58 6.36 9.92
N LEU A 472 9.49 6.35 8.94
CA LEU A 472 10.72 5.57 9.03
C LEU A 472 11.64 6.12 10.12
N ALA A 473 11.75 7.44 10.25
CA ALA A 473 12.57 8.08 11.27
C ALA A 473 12.01 7.86 12.69
N ASP A 474 10.71 8.08 12.88
CA ASP A 474 10.00 7.83 14.15
C ASP A 474 10.16 6.37 14.58
N TRP A 475 10.07 5.48 13.60
CA TRP A 475 10.21 4.07 13.87
C TRP A 475 11.65 3.61 14.12
N LYS A 476 12.66 4.17 13.43
CA LYS A 476 14.09 4.00 13.78
C LYS A 476 14.36 4.49 15.21
N ALA A 477 13.78 5.62 15.61
CA ALA A 477 13.93 6.18 16.95
C ALA A 477 13.31 5.29 18.04
N THR A 478 12.20 4.59 17.73
CA THR A 478 11.49 3.74 18.70
C THR A 478 11.89 2.26 18.66
N GLY A 479 12.35 1.72 17.53
CA GLY A 479 12.53 0.29 17.28
C GLY A 479 13.98 -0.26 17.31
N GLY A 480 15.01 0.59 17.24
CA GLY A 480 16.42 0.16 17.23
C GLY A 480 16.99 -0.20 15.84
N PRO A 481 18.24 -0.70 15.74
CA PRO A 481 19.01 -0.76 14.49
C PRO A 481 18.48 -1.73 13.41
N ASP A 482 17.74 -2.78 13.79
CA ASP A 482 17.13 -3.73 12.85
C ASP A 482 15.76 -3.29 12.34
N ALA A 483 15.30 -2.12 12.78
CA ALA A 483 13.98 -1.61 12.46
C ALA A 483 13.72 -1.69 10.95
N VAL A 484 14.36 -0.89 10.09
CA VAL A 484 13.98 -0.74 8.65
C VAL A 484 13.61 -2.06 7.90
N ARG A 485 14.25 -3.19 8.23
CA ARG A 485 13.89 -4.53 7.73
C ARG A 485 12.45 -4.97 8.06
N ASP A 486 11.94 -4.79 9.27
CA ASP A 486 10.57 -5.22 9.61
C ASP A 486 9.50 -4.31 8.99
N TYR A 487 9.83 -3.06 8.65
CA TYR A 487 8.90 -2.14 7.95
C TYR A 487 8.65 -2.58 6.50
N GLU A 488 9.70 -2.97 5.78
CA GLU A 488 9.58 -3.49 4.42
C GLU A 488 8.89 -4.86 4.40
N ASP A 489 9.11 -5.71 5.40
CA ASP A 489 8.40 -6.99 5.58
C ASP A 489 6.90 -6.79 5.91
N TRP A 490 6.52 -5.70 6.58
CA TRP A 490 5.12 -5.39 6.90
C TRP A 490 4.33 -4.86 5.71
N PHE A 491 4.95 -4.07 4.83
CA PHE A 491 4.34 -3.61 3.57
C PHE A 491 4.44 -4.64 2.44
N GLY A 492 5.46 -5.50 2.44
CA GLY A 492 5.64 -6.58 1.46
C GLY A 492 4.72 -7.78 1.65
N ARG A 493 3.93 -7.83 2.73
CA ARG A 493 3.02 -8.94 3.06
C ARG A 493 1.54 -8.56 3.13
N LEU A 494 1.16 -7.37 2.63
CA LEU A 494 -0.24 -6.92 2.55
C LEU A 494 -0.88 -7.18 1.18
#